data_AF-A0A6I1HLN6-F1
#
_entry.id   AF-A0A6I1HLN6-F1
#
_cell.length_a   1.000
_cell.length_b   1.000
_cell.length_c   1.000
_cell.angle_alpha   90.00
_cell.angle_beta   90.00
_cell.angle_gamma   90.00
#
_symmetry.space_group_name_H-M   'P 1'
#
loop_
_entity.id
_entity.type
_entity.pdbx_description
1 polymer ?
#
loop_
_entity_poly.entity_id
_entity_poly.type
_entity_poly.pdbx_seq_one_letter_code
_entity_poly.pdbx_strand_id
1 'polypeptide(L)'
;MENLYNVLGVAPNASDDEIKKVYRSLAMRFHPDRNQAPGAEARFKSVTKAYEILADPAKRAEYDQSVNHRIIIDPEAEAYALWCGVFRLHGTVLPAD
;
A
#
# COMPACT_ATOMS: atom_id res chain seq x y z
N MET A 1 2.45 11.41 -3.16
CA MET A 1 1.49 10.73 -2.28
C MET A 1 2.28 9.77 -1.43
N GLU A 2 2.23 9.90 -0.10
CA GLU A 2 2.93 8.98 0.80
C GLU A 2 2.25 7.61 0.73
N ASN A 3 3.04 6.54 0.55
CA ASN A 3 2.51 5.19 0.44
C ASN A 3 1.96 4.75 1.81
N LEU A 4 0.71 4.30 1.86
CA LEU A 4 0.04 3.91 3.12
C LEU A 4 0.71 2.70 3.79
N TYR A 5 1.27 1.79 2.99
CA TYR A 5 2.09 0.68 3.49
C TYR A 5 3.36 1.20 4.18
N ASN A 6 4.00 2.23 3.62
CA ASN A 6 5.17 2.87 4.23
C ASN A 6 4.80 3.64 5.52
N VAL A 7 3.60 4.24 5.57
CA VAL A 7 3.10 4.92 6.79
C VAL A 7 2.93 3.93 7.94
N LEU A 8 2.43 2.71 7.65
CA LEU A 8 2.36 1.62 8.63
C LEU A 8 3.71 0.90 8.81
N GLY A 9 4.65 1.04 7.89
CA GLY A 9 5.92 0.32 7.89
C GLY A 9 5.77 -1.18 7.58
N VAL A 10 4.80 -1.53 6.74
CA VAL A 10 4.53 -2.92 6.33
C VAL A 10 4.79 -3.08 4.83
N ALA A 11 4.97 -4.32 4.39
CA ALA A 11 5.11 -4.62 2.97
C ALA A 11 3.76 -4.48 2.24
N PRO A 12 3.75 -4.19 0.91
CA PRO A 12 2.51 -4.11 0.12
C PRO A 12 1.71 -5.42 0.10
N ASN A 13 2.42 -6.56 0.20
CA ASN A 13 1.84 -7.90 0.28
C ASN A 13 1.48 -8.33 1.71
N ALA A 14 1.56 -7.42 2.70
CA ALA A 14 1.23 -7.75 4.08
C ALA A 14 -0.22 -8.24 4.20
N SER A 15 -0.40 -9.25 5.04
CA SER A 15 -1.71 -9.80 5.38
C SER A 15 -2.52 -8.83 6.24
N ASP A 16 -3.85 -8.98 6.23
CA ASP A 16 -4.74 -8.15 7.03
C ASP A 16 -4.44 -8.24 8.53
N ASP A 17 -4.00 -9.42 8.99
CA ASP A 17 -3.60 -9.65 10.38
C ASP A 17 -2.31 -8.91 10.75
N GLU A 18 -1.33 -8.85 9.84
CA GLU A 18 -0.10 -8.07 10.03
C GLU A 18 -0.41 -6.57 10.08
N ILE A 19 -1.25 -6.08 9.17
CA ILE A 19 -1.70 -4.68 9.14
C ILE A 19 -2.39 -4.32 10.47
N LYS A 20 -3.30 -5.16 10.95
CA LYS A 20 -3.98 -4.98 12.25
C LYS A 20 -3.00 -5.00 13.42
N LYS A 21 -2.05 -5.92 13.43
CA LYS A 21 -1.06 -6.06 14.50
C LYS A 21 -0.17 -4.83 14.59
N VAL A 22 0.32 -4.36 13.46
CA VAL A 22 1.21 -3.19 13.37
C VAL A 22 0.44 -1.91 13.75
N TYR A 23 -0.79 -1.76 13.26
CA TYR A 23 -1.65 -0.64 13.65
C TYR A 23 -1.84 -0.57 15.17
N ARG A 24 -2.17 -1.68 15.84
CA ARG A 24 -2.31 -1.71 17.31
C ARG A 24 -1.03 -1.27 18.02
N SER A 25 0.13 -1.73 17.55
CA SER A 25 1.43 -1.34 18.12
C SER A 25 1.70 0.16 17.97
N LEU A 26 1.48 0.71 16.78
CA LEU A 26 1.67 2.14 16.49
C LEU A 26 0.66 3.02 17.24
N ALA A 27 -0.60 2.59 17.32
CA ALA A 27 -1.65 3.29 18.04
C ALA A 27 -1.29 3.42 19.54
N MET A 28 -0.79 2.36 20.17
CA MET A 28 -0.33 2.42 21.57
C MET A 28 0.89 3.32 21.75
N ARG A 29 1.78 3.39 20.75
CA ARG A 29 3.02 4.20 20.80
C ARG A 29 2.78 5.70 20.59
N PHE A 30 1.78 6.05 19.78
CA PHE A 30 1.45 7.43 19.42
C PHE A 30 0.13 7.92 20.00
N HIS A 31 -0.50 7.15 20.90
CA HIS A 31 -1.76 7.55 21.54
C HIS A 31 -1.60 8.92 22.23
N PRO A 32 -2.52 9.88 22.01
CA PRO A 32 -2.41 11.23 22.55
C PRO A 32 -2.36 11.29 24.08
N ASP A 33 -2.98 10.32 24.74
CA ASP A 33 -2.94 10.17 26.21
C ASP A 33 -1.58 9.68 26.74
N ARG A 34 -0.82 8.93 25.94
CA ARG A 34 0.45 8.31 26.37
C ARG A 34 1.68 9.03 25.81
N ASN A 35 1.53 9.77 24.73
CA ASN A 35 2.63 10.40 24.02
C ASN A 35 2.24 11.82 23.59
N GLN A 36 2.73 12.82 24.33
CA GLN A 36 2.53 14.24 24.06
C GLN A 36 3.70 14.87 23.29
N ALA A 37 4.58 14.07 22.70
CA ALA A 37 5.70 14.60 21.94
C ALA A 37 5.20 15.40 20.73
N PRO A 38 5.87 16.52 20.38
CA PRO A 38 5.52 17.28 19.19
C PRO A 38 5.62 16.39 17.96
N GLY A 39 4.49 16.23 17.23
CA GLY A 39 4.38 15.38 16.04
C GLY A 39 3.79 13.97 16.28
N ALA A 40 3.57 13.55 17.54
CA ALA A 40 2.92 12.27 17.84
C ALA A 40 1.47 12.23 17.33
N GLU A 41 0.71 13.32 17.53
CA GLU A 41 -0.66 13.44 17.03
C GLU A 41 -0.73 13.38 15.49
N ALA A 42 0.20 14.06 14.80
CA ALA A 42 0.28 14.03 13.35
C ALA A 42 0.59 12.62 12.83
N ARG A 43 1.54 11.91 13.46
CA ARG A 43 1.86 10.51 13.15
C ARG A 43 0.67 9.59 13.42
N PHE A 44 -0.02 9.77 14.54
CA PHE A 44 -1.23 9.00 14.87
C PHE A 44 -2.31 9.17 13.81
N LYS A 45 -2.59 10.41 13.39
CA LYS A 45 -3.56 10.70 12.31
C LYS A 45 -3.17 10.00 10.99
N SER A 46 -1.89 10.05 10.60
CA SER A 46 -1.43 9.36 9.39
C SER A 46 -1.58 7.84 9.49
N VAL A 47 -1.23 7.24 10.62
CA VAL A 47 -1.36 5.79 10.88
C VAL A 47 -2.82 5.36 10.83
N THR A 48 -3.73 6.11 11.47
CA THR A 48 -5.17 5.82 11.45
C THR A 48 -5.74 5.88 10.05
N LYS A 49 -5.40 6.93 9.28
CA LYS A 49 -5.85 7.07 7.89
C LYS A 49 -5.35 5.94 7.00
N ALA A 50 -4.09 5.52 7.18
CA ALA A 50 -3.54 4.38 6.45
C ALA A 50 -4.28 3.08 6.78
N TYR A 51 -4.54 2.84 8.06
CA TYR A 51 -5.30 1.66 8.50
C TYR A 51 -6.74 1.65 7.99
N GLU A 52 -7.45 2.79 8.00
CA GLU A 52 -8.85 2.87 7.51
C GLU A 52 -9.02 2.45 6.04
N ILE A 53 -7.99 2.66 5.22
CA ILE A 53 -7.98 2.27 3.81
C ILE A 53 -7.48 0.84 3.66
N LEU A 54 -6.38 0.48 4.33
CA LEU A 54 -5.73 -0.82 4.16
C LEU A 54 -6.43 -1.98 4.89
N ALA A 55 -7.24 -1.70 5.91
CA ALA A 55 -7.97 -2.72 6.66
C ALA A 55 -9.28 -3.18 5.99
N ASP A 56 -9.79 -2.39 5.03
CA ASP A 56 -10.98 -2.73 4.24
C ASP A 56 -10.53 -3.29 2.88
N PRO A 57 -10.80 -4.56 2.57
CA PRO A 57 -10.38 -5.17 1.31
C PRO A 57 -10.84 -4.41 0.06
N ALA A 58 -12.04 -3.81 0.09
CA ALA A 58 -12.56 -3.06 -1.05
C ALA A 58 -11.79 -1.75 -1.27
N LYS A 59 -11.55 -1.00 -0.18
CA LYS A 59 -10.78 0.25 -0.24
C LYS A 59 -9.30 0.01 -0.51
N ARG A 60 -8.74 -1.09 0.01
CA ARG A 60 -7.39 -1.54 -0.29
C ARG A 60 -7.25 -1.85 -1.78
N ALA A 61 -8.19 -2.58 -2.37
CA ALA A 61 -8.17 -2.86 -3.80
C ALA A 61 -8.28 -1.58 -4.66
N GLU A 62 -9.13 -0.63 -4.28
CA GLU A 62 -9.24 0.67 -4.96
C GLU A 62 -7.95 1.50 -4.82
N TYR A 63 -7.39 1.53 -3.62
CA TYR A 63 -6.10 2.16 -3.35
C TYR A 63 -5.02 1.52 -4.22
N ASP A 64 -4.88 0.20 -4.17
CA ASP A 64 -3.89 -0.57 -4.93
C ASP A 64 -4.05 -0.33 -6.43
N GLN A 65 -5.28 -0.29 -6.97
CA GLN A 65 -5.51 0.09 -8.37
C GLN A 65 -5.06 1.52 -8.69
N SER A 66 -5.32 2.48 -7.79
CA SER A 66 -4.91 3.88 -7.96
C SER A 66 -3.38 4.06 -7.89
N VAL A 67 -2.70 3.20 -7.12
CA VAL A 67 -1.24 3.26 -6.93
C VAL A 67 -0.50 2.21 -7.78
N ASN A 68 -1.21 1.34 -8.51
CA ASN A 68 -0.66 0.25 -9.33
C ASN A 68 0.22 0.74 -10.49
N HIS A 69 0.28 2.04 -10.77
CA HIS A 69 1.28 2.61 -11.67
C HIS A 69 2.61 2.98 -10.94
N ARG A 70 2.71 2.71 -9.64
CA ARG A 70 3.83 3.13 -8.77
C ARG A 70 4.23 2.10 -7.70
N ILE A 71 3.42 1.06 -7.44
CA ILE A 71 3.74 -0.02 -6.50
C ILE A 71 3.82 -1.34 -7.28
N ILE A 72 5.04 -1.84 -7.45
CA ILE A 72 5.26 -3.13 -8.07
C ILE A 72 5.05 -4.23 -7.03
N ILE A 73 3.85 -4.81 -7.01
CA ILE A 73 3.49 -5.94 -6.12
C ILE A 73 4.01 -7.25 -6.71
N ASP A 74 3.87 -7.43 -8.02
CA ASP A 74 4.38 -8.55 -8.81
C ASP A 74 5.15 -8.00 -10.01
N PRO A 75 6.49 -7.95 -9.93
CA PRO A 75 7.31 -7.38 -10.99
C PRO A 75 7.20 -8.12 -12.32
N GLU A 76 6.93 -9.43 -12.28
CA GLU A 76 6.86 -10.25 -13.47
C GLU A 76 5.52 -10.04 -14.19
N ALA A 77 4.42 -10.06 -13.44
CA ALA A 77 3.10 -9.79 -13.99
C ALA A 77 2.98 -8.35 -14.53
N GLU A 78 3.56 -7.37 -13.85
CA GLU A 78 3.52 -5.97 -14.27
C GLU A 78 4.40 -5.71 -15.49
N ALA A 79 5.60 -6.27 -15.53
CA ALA A 79 6.44 -6.25 -16.72
C ALA A 79 5.71 -6.90 -17.91
N TYR A 80 5.10 -8.08 -17.72
CA TYR A 80 4.34 -8.77 -18.76
C TYR A 80 3.17 -7.93 -19.29
N ALA A 81 2.39 -7.28 -18.40
CA ALA A 81 1.30 -6.40 -18.78
C ALA A 81 1.77 -5.18 -19.60
N LEU A 82 2.88 -4.56 -19.18
CA LEU A 82 3.52 -3.46 -19.91
C LEU A 82 4.00 -3.90 -21.29
N TRP A 83 4.71 -5.03 -21.37
CA TRP A 83 5.17 -5.60 -22.63
C TRP A 83 4.01 -5.93 -23.56
N CYS A 84 2.94 -6.55 -23.06
CA CYS A 84 1.71 -6.79 -23.83
C CYS A 84 1.12 -5.49 -24.41
N GLY A 85 1.10 -4.40 -23.62
CA GLY A 85 0.66 -3.09 -24.08
C GLY A 85 1.53 -2.54 -25.22
N VAL A 86 2.85 -2.56 -25.06
CA VAL A 86 3.81 -2.10 -26.08
C VAL A 86 3.65 -2.89 -27.38
N PHE A 87 3.63 -4.22 -27.31
CA PHE A 87 3.51 -5.06 -28.51
C PHE A 87 2.19 -4.82 -29.24
N ARG A 88 1.07 -4.71 -28.51
CA ARG A 88 -0.25 -4.39 -29.10
C ARG A 88 -0.26 -3.05 -29.83
N LEU A 89 0.38 -2.02 -29.27
CA LEU A 89 0.48 -0.70 -29.93
C LEU A 89 1.21 -0.79 -31.27
N HIS A 90 2.17 -1.71 -31.39
CA HIS A 90 2.90 -1.97 -32.62
C HIS A 90 2.25 -3.04 -33.52
N GLY A 91 1.02 -3.46 -33.22
CA GLY A 91 0.29 -4.46 -34.02
C GLY A 91 0.88 -5.87 -33.93
N THR A 92 1.64 -6.15 -32.87
CA THR A 92 2.29 -7.44 -32.62
C THR A 92 1.79 -8.04 -31.30
N VAL A 93 1.96 -9.36 -31.14
CA VAL A 93 1.70 -10.05 -29.87
C VAL A 93 3.03 -10.46 -29.26
N LEU A 94 3.11 -10.39 -27.93
CA LEU A 94 4.29 -10.86 -27.22
C LEU A 94 4.47 -12.36 -27.52
N PRO A 95 5.65 -12.80 -27.99
CA PRO A 95 5.91 -14.22 -28.21
C PRO A 95 5.73 -14.99 -26.90
N ALA A 96 5.12 -16.17 -26.96
CA ALA A 96 5.18 -17.11 -25.84
C ALA A 96 6.58 -17.74 -25.84
N ASP A 97 7.23 -17.76 -24.67
CA ASP A 97 8.48 -18.49 -24.45
C ASP A 97 8.29 -20.01 -24.57
#